data_AF-A0A4R0C431-F1
#
_entry.id   AF-A0A4R0C431-F1
#
_cell.length_a   1.000
_cell.length_b   1.000
_cell.length_c   1.000
_cell.angle_alpha   90.00
_cell.angle_beta   90.00
_cell.angle_gamma   90.00
#
_symmetry.space_group_name_H-M   'P 1'
#
loop_
_entity.id
_entity.type
_entity.pdbx_description
1 polymer ?
#
loop_
_entity_poly.entity_id
_entity_poly.type
_entity_poly.pdbx_seq_one_letter_code
_entity_poly.pdbx_strand_id
1 'polypeptide(L)'
;MMGFAGIADVLGLPAREPVSRSAFGLLSSIEEGLPVKALDRMALLLAPDDAQFKYRLVPKATYERRKSKHRLSSDEGIKLARLARVWGQALDVWQTEIEARDFLFRPHAMLEDRRPIDVVIQSEIGGELVLDILGSLKYGSAA
;
A
#
# COMPACT_ATOMS: atom_id res chain seq x y z
N MET A 1 -10.27 -1.69 -11.56
CA MET A 1 -9.46 -0.78 -10.73
C MET A 1 -10.03 -0.81 -9.33
N MET A 2 -9.21 -1.09 -8.32
CA MET A 2 -9.64 -1.15 -6.92
C MET A 2 -10.24 0.18 -6.46
N GLY A 3 -11.43 0.16 -5.85
CA GLY A 3 -12.07 1.35 -5.29
C GLY A 3 -11.58 1.72 -3.88
N PHE A 4 -11.95 2.91 -3.39
CA PHE A 4 -11.54 3.44 -2.08
C PHE A 4 -11.93 2.54 -0.90
N ALA A 5 -13.07 1.87 -0.98
CA ALA A 5 -13.50 0.89 0.02
C ALA A 5 -12.48 -0.25 0.17
N GLY A 6 -11.95 -0.74 -0.96
CA GLY A 6 -10.92 -1.78 -0.96
C GLY A 6 -9.62 -1.31 -0.31
N ILE A 7 -9.19 -0.07 -0.57
CA ILE A 7 -8.00 0.51 0.08
C ILE A 7 -8.19 0.53 1.61
N ALA A 8 -9.35 0.99 2.08
CA ALA A 8 -9.68 1.02 3.50
C ALA A 8 -9.68 -0.40 4.11
N ASP A 9 -10.19 -1.39 3.40
CA ASP A 9 -10.23 -2.78 3.84
C ASP A 9 -8.80 -3.38 3.93
N VAL A 10 -7.92 -3.11 2.96
CA VAL A 10 -6.50 -3.51 3.02
C VAL A 10 -5.80 -2.92 4.23
N LEU A 11 -6.05 -1.64 4.52
CA LEU A 11 -5.50 -0.94 5.69
C LEU A 11 -6.15 -1.36 7.01
N GLY A 12 -7.26 -2.11 6.97
CA GLY A 12 -7.98 -2.56 8.16
C GLY A 12 -8.67 -1.42 8.91
N LEU A 13 -9.11 -0.39 8.20
CA LEU A 13 -9.83 0.74 8.79
C LEU A 13 -11.25 0.29 9.21
N PRO A 14 -11.74 0.74 10.38
CA PRO A 14 -13.00 0.27 10.92
C PRO A 14 -14.17 0.65 10.01
N ALA A 15 -15.01 -0.35 9.72
CA ALA A 15 -16.24 -0.20 8.91
C ALA A 15 -17.34 0.69 9.54
N ARG A 16 -17.07 1.31 10.69
CA ARG A 16 -18.11 1.89 11.56
C ARG A 16 -18.71 3.20 11.04
N GLU A 17 -18.17 3.79 9.98
CA GLU A 17 -18.80 4.91 9.31
C GLU A 17 -18.86 4.67 7.79
N PRO A 18 -20.05 4.64 7.17
CA PRO A 18 -20.20 4.52 5.72
C PRO A 18 -19.38 5.57 4.95
N VAL A 19 -19.13 6.71 5.59
CA VAL A 19 -18.33 7.82 5.09
C VAL A 19 -16.89 7.41 4.84
N SER A 20 -16.25 6.62 5.73
CA SER A 20 -14.84 6.21 5.63
C SER A 20 -14.51 5.33 4.43
N ARG A 21 -15.52 4.76 3.76
CA ARG A 21 -15.37 3.96 2.53
C ARG A 21 -15.54 4.77 1.24
N SER A 22 -15.95 6.04 1.36
CA SER A 22 -15.97 6.99 0.25
C SER A 22 -14.59 7.59 0.02
N ALA A 23 -14.38 8.21 -1.14
CA ALA A 23 -13.14 8.96 -1.44
C ALA A 23 -12.83 9.99 -0.35
N PHE A 24 -13.84 10.79 0.03
CA PHE A 24 -13.67 11.84 1.02
C PHE A 24 -13.46 11.30 2.44
N GLY A 25 -14.11 10.21 2.82
CA GLY A 25 -13.86 9.66 4.16
C GLY A 25 -12.51 8.96 4.28
N LEU A 26 -11.98 8.37 3.20
CA LEU A 26 -10.59 7.90 3.19
C LEU A 26 -9.63 9.10 3.33
N LEU A 27 -9.88 10.19 2.61
CA LEU A 27 -9.09 11.42 2.72
C LEU A 27 -9.11 11.97 4.16
N SER A 28 -10.30 12.13 4.76
CA SER A 28 -10.43 12.59 6.15
C SER A 28 -9.73 11.65 7.13
N SER A 29 -9.82 10.33 6.92
CA SER A 29 -9.12 9.35 7.77
C SER A 29 -7.59 9.51 7.69
N ILE A 30 -7.06 9.81 6.51
CA ILE A 30 -5.63 10.06 6.29
C ILE A 30 -5.23 11.39 6.96
N GLU A 31 -6.01 12.46 6.77
CA GLU A 31 -5.76 13.78 7.36
C GLU A 31 -5.77 13.75 8.89
N GLU A 32 -6.72 13.03 9.49
CA GLU A 32 -6.79 12.78 10.93
C GLU A 32 -5.68 11.86 11.47
N GLY A 33 -4.93 11.23 10.57
CA GLY A 33 -3.88 10.26 10.89
C GLY A 33 -4.44 8.85 11.08
N LEU A 34 -3.98 7.93 10.22
CA LEU A 34 -4.34 6.52 10.28
C LEU A 34 -3.84 5.85 11.57
N PRO A 35 -4.53 4.81 12.08
CA PRO A 35 -4.03 4.02 13.20
C PRO A 35 -2.67 3.39 12.88
N VAL A 36 -1.73 3.37 13.84
CA VAL A 36 -0.41 2.71 13.66
C VAL A 36 -0.55 1.24 13.26
N LYS A 37 -1.63 0.58 13.67
CA LYS A 37 -1.93 -0.81 13.26
C LYS A 37 -2.09 -0.99 11.75
N ALA A 38 -2.48 0.06 11.01
CA ALA A 38 -2.56 -0.01 9.55
C ALA A 38 -1.18 -0.22 8.91
N LEU A 39 -0.14 0.38 9.49
CA LEU A 39 1.24 0.16 9.08
C LEU A 39 1.68 -1.28 9.35
N ASP A 40 1.44 -1.79 10.56
CA ASP A 40 1.81 -3.15 10.93
C ASP A 40 1.09 -4.17 10.03
N ARG A 41 -0.18 -3.94 9.73
CA ARG A 41 -0.97 -4.77 8.80
C ARG A 41 -0.40 -4.73 7.37
N MET A 42 -0.10 -3.54 6.84
CA MET A 42 0.47 -3.41 5.50
C MET A 42 1.82 -4.13 5.40
N ALA A 43 2.68 -4.01 6.42
CA ALA A 43 3.95 -4.70 6.45
C ALA A 43 3.79 -6.23 6.48
N LEU A 44 2.84 -6.73 7.26
CA LEU A 44 2.53 -8.17 7.32
C LEU A 44 2.01 -8.71 5.99
N LEU A 45 1.17 -7.95 5.28
CA LEU A 45 0.65 -8.36 3.96
C LEU A 45 1.77 -8.45 2.92
N LEU A 46 2.66 -7.46 2.90
CA LEU A 46 3.74 -7.36 1.91
C LEU A 46 4.90 -8.31 2.20
N ALA A 47 5.29 -8.46 3.46
CA ALA A 47 6.48 -9.20 3.85
C ALA A 47 6.25 -9.94 5.18
N PRO A 48 5.43 -11.00 5.19
CA PRO A 48 5.04 -11.70 6.41
C PRO A 48 6.23 -12.30 7.18
N ASP A 49 7.30 -12.65 6.45
CA ASP A 49 8.52 -13.24 7.02
C ASP A 49 9.59 -12.19 7.39
N ASP A 50 9.33 -10.90 7.17
CA ASP A 50 10.25 -9.79 7.50
C ASP A 50 9.60 -8.81 8.49
N ALA A 51 9.81 -9.07 9.78
CA ALA A 51 9.32 -8.21 10.86
C ALA A 51 9.91 -6.78 10.84
N GLN A 52 11.03 -6.56 10.13
CA GLN A 52 11.67 -5.25 10.02
C GLN A 52 11.16 -4.45 8.82
N PHE A 53 10.40 -5.06 7.91
CA PHE A 53 9.93 -4.42 6.68
C PHE A 53 9.17 -3.10 6.93
N LYS A 54 8.39 -3.02 8.01
CA LYS A 54 7.69 -1.77 8.39
C LYS A 54 8.62 -0.57 8.55
N TYR A 55 9.90 -0.80 8.90
CA TYR A 55 10.89 0.27 9.05
C TYR A 55 11.35 0.87 7.72
N ARG A 56 11.11 0.17 6.60
CA ARG A 56 11.28 0.70 5.25
C ARG A 56 10.18 1.70 4.88
N LEU A 57 9.00 1.56 5.47
CA LEU A 57 7.86 2.44 5.24
C LEU A 57 7.92 3.67 6.14
N VAL A 58 8.24 3.45 7.42
CA VAL A 58 8.36 4.47 8.47
C VAL A 58 9.62 4.16 9.31
N PRO A 59 10.63 5.04 9.35
CA PRO A 59 11.88 4.77 10.08
C PRO A 59 11.64 4.38 11.55
N LYS A 60 12.46 3.46 12.09
CA LYS A 60 12.27 2.90 13.44
C LYS A 60 12.04 3.94 14.54
N ALA A 61 12.85 5.00 14.59
CA ALA A 61 12.68 6.07 15.58
C ALA A 61 11.34 6.80 15.43
N THR A 62 10.89 7.03 14.19
CA THR A 62 9.57 7.61 13.91
C THR A 62 8.47 6.63 14.29
N TYR A 63 8.61 5.34 13.97
CA TYR A 63 7.64 4.31 14.35
C TYR A 63 7.42 4.24 15.87
N GLU A 64 8.47 4.18 16.67
CA GLU A 64 8.34 4.16 18.14
C GLU A 64 7.64 5.42 18.66
N ARG A 65 7.96 6.59 18.09
CA ARG A 65 7.25 7.84 18.40
C ARG A 65 5.76 7.76 18.03
N ARG A 66 5.40 7.22 16.86
CA ARG A 66 4.00 7.06 16.44
C ARG A 66 3.26 6.04 17.30
N LYS A 67 3.91 4.95 17.70
CA LYS A 67 3.35 3.92 18.58
C LYS A 67 2.85 4.51 19.89
N SER A 68 3.60 5.43 20.48
CA SER A 68 3.17 6.17 21.69
C SER A 68 1.96 7.09 21.47
N LYS A 69 1.79 7.62 20.24
CA LYS A 69 0.67 8.49 19.85
C LYS A 69 -0.51 7.73 19.24
N HIS A 70 -0.36 6.43 19.00
CA HIS A 70 -1.32 5.54 18.32
C HIS A 70 -1.75 5.92 16.89
N ARG A 71 -1.29 7.05 16.34
CA ARG A 71 -1.62 7.53 15.00
C ARG A 71 -0.38 7.88 14.18
N LEU A 72 -0.47 7.64 12.87
CA LEU A 72 0.47 8.07 11.83
C LEU A 72 0.23 9.54 11.46
N SER A 73 1.19 10.18 10.79
CA SER A 73 0.90 11.47 10.13
C SER A 73 0.14 11.28 8.82
N SER A 74 -0.44 12.37 8.31
CA SER A 74 -1.07 12.40 6.98
C SER A 74 -0.12 11.88 5.88
N ASP A 75 1.13 12.37 5.81
CA ASP A 75 2.11 11.89 4.82
C ASP A 75 2.41 10.38 4.90
N GLU A 76 2.47 9.84 6.12
CA GLU A 76 2.66 8.41 6.36
C GLU A 76 1.40 7.63 5.92
N GLY A 77 0.22 8.21 6.12
CA GLY A 77 -1.06 7.67 5.68
C GLY A 77 -1.23 7.68 4.15
N ILE A 78 -0.85 8.76 3.47
CA ILE A 78 -0.85 8.85 1.99
C ILE A 78 0.04 7.75 1.41
N LYS A 79 1.25 7.58 1.94
CA LYS A 79 2.17 6.51 1.53
C LYS A 79 1.53 5.12 1.70
N LEU A 80 0.85 4.88 2.83
CA LEU A 80 0.16 3.61 3.08
C LEU A 80 -1.01 3.37 2.13
N ALA A 81 -1.81 4.40 1.86
CA ALA A 81 -2.92 4.32 0.91
C ALA A 81 -2.44 3.97 -0.49
N ARG A 82 -1.32 4.56 -0.94
CA ARG A 82 -0.66 4.19 -2.20
C ARG A 82 -0.25 2.72 -2.23
N LEU A 83 0.43 2.23 -1.19
CA LEU A 83 0.84 0.83 -1.08
C LEU A 83 -0.36 -0.12 -1.06
N ALA A 84 -1.42 0.23 -0.33
CA ALA A 84 -2.64 -0.55 -0.26
C ALA A 84 -3.36 -0.64 -1.61
N ARG A 85 -3.40 0.46 -2.39
CA ARG A 85 -3.94 0.47 -3.75
C ARG A 85 -3.15 -0.45 -4.67
N VAL A 86 -1.82 -0.38 -4.64
CA VAL A 86 -0.93 -1.26 -5.44
C VAL A 86 -1.09 -2.71 -5.05
N TRP A 87 -1.09 -3.02 -3.75
CA TRP A 87 -1.32 -4.37 -3.22
C TRP A 87 -2.65 -4.95 -3.69
N GLY A 88 -3.73 -4.18 -3.55
CA GLY A 88 -5.05 -4.61 -3.99
C GLY A 88 -5.11 -4.84 -5.49
N GLN A 89 -4.51 -3.96 -6.29
CA GLN A 89 -4.45 -4.13 -7.74
C GLN A 89 -3.59 -5.36 -8.14
N ALA A 90 -2.51 -5.66 -7.41
CA ALA A 90 -1.70 -6.85 -7.64
C ALA A 90 -2.47 -8.14 -7.31
N LEU A 91 -3.20 -8.17 -6.20
CA LEU A 91 -4.12 -9.28 -5.88
C LEU A 91 -5.21 -9.44 -6.95
N ASP A 92 -5.72 -8.33 -7.46
CA ASP A 92 -6.70 -8.29 -8.55
C ASP A 92 -6.19 -8.86 -9.88
N VAL A 93 -4.87 -8.91 -10.09
CA VAL A 93 -4.21 -9.47 -11.27
C VAL A 93 -3.89 -10.94 -11.03
N TRP A 94 -3.22 -11.24 -9.91
CA TRP A 94 -2.65 -12.55 -9.65
C TRP A 94 -3.57 -13.49 -8.86
N GLN A 95 -4.62 -12.99 -8.23
CA GLN A 95 -5.60 -13.75 -7.43
C GLN A 95 -5.04 -14.46 -6.19
N THR A 96 -3.72 -14.48 -5.99
CA THR A 96 -3.06 -15.07 -4.83
C THR A 96 -2.08 -14.09 -4.19
N GLU A 97 -1.97 -14.13 -2.85
CA GLU A 97 -1.00 -13.28 -2.13
C GLU A 97 0.45 -13.67 -2.45
N ILE A 98 0.71 -14.94 -2.74
CA ILE A 98 2.05 -15.44 -3.04
C ILE A 98 2.54 -14.82 -4.36
N GLU A 99 1.75 -14.89 -5.42
CA GLU A 99 2.12 -14.34 -6.73
C GLU A 99 2.11 -12.81 -6.74
N ALA A 100 1.19 -12.18 -6.01
CA ALA A 100 1.22 -10.73 -5.83
C ALA A 100 2.51 -10.27 -5.14
N ARG A 101 2.98 -10.99 -4.12
CA ARG A 101 4.29 -10.73 -3.50
C ARG A 101 5.44 -11.04 -4.46
N ASP A 102 5.41 -12.15 -5.20
CA ASP A 102 6.48 -12.46 -6.18
C ASP A 102 6.66 -11.30 -7.16
N PHE A 103 5.57 -10.81 -7.75
CA PHE A 103 5.61 -9.64 -8.63
C PHE A 103 6.21 -8.41 -7.92
N LEU A 104 5.73 -8.07 -6.71
CA LEU A 104 6.17 -6.85 -6.02
C LEU A 104 7.64 -6.88 -5.60
N PHE A 105 8.19 -8.07 -5.34
CA PHE A 105 9.55 -8.24 -4.82
C PHE A 105 10.55 -8.76 -5.86
N ARG A 106 10.12 -9.01 -7.09
CA ARG A 106 10.98 -9.40 -8.21
C ARG A 106 11.38 -8.19 -9.06
N PRO A 107 12.65 -8.09 -9.50
CA PRO A 107 13.06 -7.09 -10.50
C PRO A 107 12.15 -7.11 -11.72
N HIS A 108 11.77 -5.93 -12.21
CA HIS A 108 10.88 -5.79 -13.35
C HIS A 108 11.51 -4.94 -14.45
N ALA A 109 11.57 -5.45 -15.68
CA ALA A 109 12.27 -4.81 -16.81
C ALA A 109 11.75 -3.38 -17.11
N MET A 110 10.43 -3.17 -17.04
CA MET A 110 9.81 -1.85 -17.25
C MET A 110 10.11 -0.83 -16.14
N LEU A 111 10.79 -1.23 -15.07
CA LEU A 111 11.17 -0.39 -13.95
C LEU A 111 12.70 -0.26 -13.81
N GLU A 112 13.43 -0.44 -14.92
CA GLU A 112 14.91 -0.44 -14.94
C GLU A 112 15.49 -1.48 -13.96
N ASP A 113 14.92 -2.69 -13.98
CA ASP A 113 15.26 -3.80 -13.09
C ASP A 113 15.15 -3.52 -11.59
N ARG A 114 14.43 -2.44 -11.21
CA ARG A 114 14.02 -2.21 -9.83
C ARG A 114 12.83 -3.09 -9.47
N ARG A 115 12.72 -3.44 -8.19
CA ARG A 115 11.54 -4.15 -7.67
C ARG A 115 10.36 -3.17 -7.59
N PRO A 116 9.15 -3.56 -8.01
CA PRO A 116 7.98 -2.69 -7.91
C PRO A 116 7.78 -2.09 -6.52
N ILE A 117 7.97 -2.88 -5.46
CA ILE A 117 7.79 -2.40 -4.08
C ILE A 117 8.74 -1.24 -3.72
N ASP A 118 9.96 -1.26 -4.22
CA ASP A 118 10.95 -0.22 -3.92
C ASP A 118 10.55 1.11 -4.58
N VAL A 119 10.08 1.01 -5.82
CA VAL A 119 9.62 2.15 -6.62
C VAL A 119 8.36 2.77 -6.01
N VAL A 120 7.40 1.95 -5.54
CA VAL A 120 6.18 2.43 -4.86
C VAL A 120 6.49 3.09 -3.53
N ILE A 121 7.45 2.59 -2.76
CA ILE A 121 7.86 3.20 -1.49
C ILE A 121 8.50 4.57 -1.74
N GLN A 122 9.27 4.71 -2.82
CA GLN A 122 10.06 5.90 -3.11
C GLN A 122 9.22 7.13 -3.42
N SER A 123 8.14 7.01 -4.20
CA SER A 123 7.35 8.18 -4.62
C SER A 123 5.92 7.84 -5.08
N GLU A 124 5.09 8.88 -5.20
CA GLU A 124 3.74 8.77 -5.79
C GLU A 124 3.81 8.32 -7.24
N ILE A 125 4.71 8.93 -8.02
CA ILE A 125 4.96 8.61 -9.42
C ILE A 125 5.33 7.13 -9.58
N GLY A 126 6.16 6.60 -8.67
CA GLY A 126 6.52 5.19 -8.67
C GLY A 126 5.33 4.26 -8.43
N GLY A 127 4.36 4.68 -7.61
CA GLY A 127 3.09 3.96 -7.45
C GLY A 127 2.27 3.91 -8.73
N GLU A 128 2.11 5.05 -9.41
CA GLU A 128 1.36 5.11 -10.67
C GLU A 128 2.02 4.26 -11.77
N LEU A 129 3.35 4.29 -11.91
CA LEU A 129 4.07 3.42 -12.86
C LEU A 129 3.77 1.93 -12.63
N VAL A 130 3.76 1.48 -11.38
CA VAL A 130 3.46 0.09 -11.05
C VAL A 130 1.97 -0.24 -11.30
N LEU A 131 1.07 0.71 -11.03
CA LEU A 131 -0.36 0.54 -11.30
C LEU A 131 -0.64 0.45 -12.81
N ASP A 132 0.06 1.22 -13.64
CA ASP A 132 -0.05 1.15 -15.10
C ASP A 132 0.41 -0.22 -15.62
N ILE A 133 1.54 -0.73 -15.12
CA ILE A 133 2.01 -2.09 -15.45
C ILE A 133 0.96 -3.13 -15.06
N LEU A 134 0.43 -3.08 -13.84
CA LEU A 134 -0.61 -4.00 -13.37
C LEU A 134 -1.90 -3.87 -14.19
N GLY A 135 -2.25 -2.66 -14.64
CA GLY A 135 -3.37 -2.40 -15.54
C GLY A 135 -3.18 -3.10 -16.88
N SER A 136 -2.03 -2.91 -17.52
CA SER A 136 -1.69 -3.55 -18.79
C SER A 136 -1.69 -5.08 -18.70
N LEU A 137 -1.16 -5.64 -17.60
CA LEU A 137 -1.20 -7.08 -17.34
C LEU A 137 -2.64 -7.61 -17.20
N LYS A 138 -3.53 -6.86 -16.53
CA LYS A 138 -4.93 -7.27 -16.32
C LYS A 138 -5.75 -7.29 -17.60
N TYR A 139 -5.55 -6.31 -18.48
CA TYR A 139 -6.39 -6.08 -19.64
C TYR A 139 -5.73 -6.49 -20.97
N GLY A 140 -4.54 -7.09 -20.92
CA GLY A 140 -3.86 -7.64 -22.09
C GLY A 140 -3.32 -6.57 -23.06
N SER A 141 -3.22 -5.31 -22.64
CA SER A 141 -2.57 -4.25 -23.40
C SER A 141 -1.06 -4.25 -23.11
N ALA A 142 -0.41 -5.39 -23.31
CA ALA A 142 1.04 -5.41 -23.45
C ALA A 142 1.34 -4.86 -24.85
N ALA A 143 1.92 -3.66 -24.91
CA ALA A 143 2.61 -3.18 -26.11
C ALA A 143 3.96 -3.90 -26.23
#